data_AF-A0A2T5GUF9-F1
#
_entry.id   AF-A0A2T5GUF9-F1
#
_cell.length_a   1.000
_cell.length_b   1.000
_cell.length_c   1.000
_cell.angle_alpha   90.00
_cell.angle_beta   90.00
_cell.angle_gamma   90.00
#
_symmetry.space_group_name_H-M   'P 1'
#
loop_
_entity.id
_entity.type
_entity.pdbx_description
1 polymer ?
#
loop_
_entity_poly.entity_id
_entity_poly.type
_entity_poly.pdbx_seq_one_letter_code
_entity_poly.pdbx_strand_id
1 'polypeptide(L)'
;MAARHRLLATRSRNDTGDWIVKRRERTRHLIELGGLIAKAGLIPLTDDDRAVIFGALVEVAARLRGDDRDQMLMLWRRRGKRAFDDEPD
;
A
#
# COMPACT_ATOMS: atom_id res chain seq x y z
N MET A 1 -17.07 -0.59 43.95
CA MET A 1 -17.23 0.37 42.83
C MET A 1 -15.89 0.83 42.22
N ALA A 2 -14.86 1.16 42.99
CA ALA A 2 -13.59 1.71 42.46
C ALA A 2 -12.76 0.77 41.54
N ALA A 3 -12.78 -0.55 41.76
CA ALA A 3 -12.02 -1.51 40.95
C ALA A 3 -12.54 -1.63 39.51
N ARG A 4 -13.85 -1.50 39.28
CA ARG A 4 -14.47 -1.54 37.94
C ARG A 4 -14.11 -0.33 37.10
N HIS A 5 -14.02 0.85 37.71
CA HIS A 5 -13.64 2.09 37.00
C HIS A 5 -12.18 2.07 36.52
N ARG A 6 -11.25 1.42 37.23
CA ARG A 6 -9.86 1.27 36.78
C ARG A 6 -9.74 0.34 35.56
N LEU A 7 -10.49 -0.76 35.54
CA LEU A 7 -10.49 -1.70 34.40
C LEU A 7 -11.04 -1.04 33.12
N LEU A 8 -12.08 -0.23 33.25
CA LEU A 8 -12.64 0.53 32.11
C LEU A 8 -11.66 1.60 31.58
N ALA A 9 -10.95 2.29 32.48
CA ALA A 9 -9.94 3.29 32.10
C ALA A 9 -8.71 2.68 31.39
N THR A 10 -8.26 1.50 31.83
CA THR A 10 -7.16 0.78 31.15
C THR A 10 -7.60 0.26 29.78
N ARG A 11 -8.83 -0.27 29.67
CA ARG A 11 -9.39 -0.76 28.40
C ARG A 11 -9.58 0.38 27.37
N SER A 12 -10.13 1.51 27.81
CA SER A 12 -10.31 2.71 26.97
C SER A 12 -8.98 3.32 26.47
N ARG A 13 -7.92 3.27 27.28
CA ARG A 13 -6.57 3.69 26.86
C ARG A 13 -5.96 2.76 25.81
N ASN A 14 -6.13 1.45 25.99
CA ASN A 14 -5.65 0.47 25.02
C ASN A 14 -6.41 0.60 23.68
N ASP A 15 -7.73 0.78 23.70
CA ASP A 15 -8.53 0.96 22.48
C ASP A 15 -8.15 2.25 21.72
N THR A 16 -7.84 3.34 22.44
CA THR A 16 -7.40 4.61 21.84
C THR A 16 -5.98 4.51 21.28
N GLY A 17 -5.07 3.85 21.99
CA GLY A 17 -3.69 3.61 21.54
C GLY A 17 -3.64 2.73 20.29
N ASP A 18 -4.42 1.65 20.27
CA ASP A 18 -4.52 0.73 19.15
C ASP A 18 -5.05 1.41 17.88
N TRP A 19 -6.02 2.32 18.01
CA TRP A 19 -6.52 3.08 16.86
C TRP A 19 -5.45 4.02 16.27
N ILE A 20 -4.68 4.71 17.12
CA ILE A 20 -3.60 5.61 16.67
C ILE A 20 -2.52 4.81 15.92
N VAL A 21 -2.12 3.66 16.46
CA VAL A 21 -1.14 2.77 15.82
C VAL A 21 -1.64 2.29 14.46
N LYS A 22 -2.86 1.72 14.40
CA LYS A 22 -3.48 1.27 13.14
C LYS A 22 -3.61 2.39 12.12
N ARG A 23 -3.91 3.62 12.55
CA ARG A 23 -3.98 4.78 11.67
C ARG A 23 -2.62 5.12 11.07
N ARG A 24 -1.56 5.15 11.89
CA ARG A 24 -0.19 5.43 11.41
C ARG A 24 0.27 4.36 10.43
N GLU A 25 0.02 3.09 10.73
CA GLU A 25 0.33 1.97 9.84
C GLU A 25 -0.39 2.08 8.50
N ARG A 26 -1.69 2.40 8.53
CA ARG A 26 -2.48 2.62 7.30
C ARG A 26 -1.94 3.78 6.48
N THR A 27 -1.65 4.92 7.11
CA THR A 27 -1.10 6.09 6.41
C THR A 27 0.25 5.76 5.78
N ARG A 28 1.15 5.12 6.53
CA ARG A 28 2.45 4.69 6.02
C ARG A 28 2.29 3.74 4.83
N HIS A 29 1.43 2.73 4.95
CA HIS A 29 1.19 1.78 3.87
C HIS A 29 0.67 2.46 2.60
N LEU A 30 -0.28 3.40 2.71
CA LEU A 30 -0.79 4.14 1.56
C LEU A 30 0.26 5.06 0.92
N ILE A 31 1.13 5.67 1.74
CA ILE A 31 2.26 6.47 1.25
C ILE A 31 3.26 5.59 0.50
N GLU A 32 3.61 4.42 1.05
CA GLU A 32 4.51 3.45 0.40
C GLU A 32 3.95 3.02 -0.96
N LEU A 33 2.66 2.66 -1.02
CA LEU A 33 2.01 2.31 -2.28
C LEU A 33 1.98 3.47 -3.27
N GLY A 34 1.69 4.70 -2.82
CA GLY A 34 1.75 5.89 -3.66
C GLY A 34 3.17 6.18 -4.18
N GLY A 35 4.19 5.93 -3.35
CA GLY A 35 5.59 6.03 -3.75
C GLY A 35 5.97 5.07 -4.88
N LEU A 36 5.38 3.87 -4.93
CA LEU A 36 5.58 2.94 -6.05
C LEU A 36 5.03 3.47 -7.38
N ILE A 37 3.89 4.17 -7.34
CA ILE A 37 3.31 4.79 -8.55
C ILE A 37 4.22 5.91 -9.06
N ALA A 38 4.73 6.75 -8.15
CA ALA A 38 5.66 7.81 -8.48
C ALA A 38 6.98 7.26 -9.06
N LYS A 39 7.58 6.26 -8.40
CA LYS A 39 8.84 5.63 -8.82
C LYS A 39 8.72 4.89 -10.15
N ALA A 40 7.55 4.32 -10.45
CA ALA A 40 7.27 3.73 -11.75
C ALA A 40 7.13 4.78 -12.89
N GLY A 41 7.26 6.07 -12.58
CA GLY A 41 7.16 7.17 -13.55
C GLY A 41 5.74 7.45 -14.01
N LEU A 42 4.72 6.85 -13.39
CA LEU A 42 3.35 6.96 -13.87
C LEU A 42 2.79 8.37 -13.71
N ILE A 43 3.17 9.09 -12.65
CA ILE A 43 2.69 10.47 -12.42
C ILE A 43 3.06 11.40 -13.58
N PRO A 44 4.35 11.59 -13.94
CA PRO A 44 4.70 12.47 -15.05
C PRO A 44 4.22 11.95 -16.42
N LEU A 45 4.16 10.63 -16.62
CA LEU A 45 3.71 10.05 -17.90
C LEU A 45 2.20 10.20 -18.14
N THR A 46 1.42 10.43 -17.09
CA THR A 46 -0.05 10.55 -17.17
C THR A 46 -0.55 11.93 -16.81
N ASP A 47 0.34 12.89 -16.57
CA ASP A 47 0.00 14.25 -16.09
C ASP A 47 -0.85 14.22 -14.80
N ASP A 48 -0.52 13.29 -13.89
CA ASP A 48 -1.27 13.01 -12.66
C ASP A 48 -2.77 12.67 -12.88
N ASP A 49 -3.15 12.23 -14.08
CA ASP A 49 -4.52 11.78 -14.35
C ASP A 49 -4.81 10.47 -13.59
N ARG A 50 -5.52 10.63 -12.47
CA ARG A 50 -5.90 9.54 -11.57
C ARG A 50 -6.76 8.48 -12.26
N ALA A 51 -7.60 8.85 -13.23
CA ALA A 51 -8.43 7.89 -13.95
C ALA A 51 -7.57 7.03 -14.88
N VAL A 52 -6.57 7.62 -15.53
CA VAL A 52 -5.61 6.89 -16.37
C VAL A 52 -4.74 5.96 -15.53
N ILE A 53 -4.16 6.44 -14.43
CA ILE A 53 -3.36 5.62 -13.50
C ILE A 53 -4.20 4.47 -12.97
N PHE A 54 -5.43 4.75 -12.52
CA PHE A 54 -6.31 3.71 -11.99
C PHE A 54 -6.70 2.70 -13.08
N GLY A 55 -7.00 3.14 -14.31
CA GLY A 55 -7.28 2.26 -15.45
C GLY A 55 -6.13 1.30 -15.75
N ALA A 56 -4.89 1.77 -15.72
CA ALA A 56 -3.71 0.93 -15.89
C ALA A 56 -3.58 -0.14 -14.77
N LEU A 57 -3.86 0.23 -13.51
CA LEU A 57 -3.86 -0.73 -12.39
C LEU A 57 -5.00 -1.75 -12.49
N VAL A 58 -6.17 -1.35 -13.00
CA VAL A 58 -7.29 -2.26 -13.27
C VAL A 58 -6.93 -3.29 -14.33
N GLU A 59 -6.25 -2.88 -15.40
CA GLU A 59 -5.73 -3.77 -16.44
C GLU A 59 -4.73 -4.79 -15.87
N VAL A 60 -3.80 -4.34 -15.02
CA VAL A 60 -2.87 -5.21 -14.28
C VAL A 60 -3.62 -6.22 -13.42
N ALA A 61 -4.65 -5.78 -12.68
CA ALA A 61 -5.47 -6.65 -11.84
C ALA A 61 -6.28 -7.66 -12.68
N ALA A 62 -6.75 -7.28 -13.87
CA ALA A 62 -7.44 -8.18 -14.78
C ALA A 62 -6.51 -9.30 -15.27
N ARG A 63 -5.27 -8.97 -15.65
CA ARG A 63 -4.26 -9.97 -16.05
C ARG A 63 -3.94 -10.97 -14.94
N LEU A 64 -3.90 -10.51 -13.69
CA LEU A 64 -3.66 -11.39 -12.53
C LEU A 64 -4.85 -12.29 -12.17
N ARG A 65 -6.04 -12.05 -12.72
CA ARG A 65 -7.20 -12.94 -12.55
C ARG A 65 -7.24 -14.08 -13.59
N GLY A 66 -6.36 -14.06 -14.58
CA GLY A 66 -6.25 -15.13 -15.60
C GLY A 66 -5.35 -16.29 -15.15
N ASP A 67 -5.28 -17.30 -16.01
CA ASP A 67 -4.60 -18.58 -15.71
C ASP A 67 -3.06 -18.44 -15.58
N ASP A 68 -2.46 -17.43 -16.22
CA ASP A 68 -1.01 -17.20 -16.21
C ASP A 68 -0.52 -16.34 -15.02
N ARG A 69 -1.36 -16.17 -13.99
CA ARG A 69 -1.09 -15.31 -12.82
C ARG A 69 0.31 -15.49 -12.25
N ASP A 70 0.71 -16.73 -11.98
CA ASP A 70 1.98 -17.01 -11.28
C ASP A 70 3.20 -16.72 -12.16
N GLN A 71 3.11 -16.98 -13.47
CA GLN A 71 4.14 -16.61 -14.42
C GLN A 71 4.27 -15.08 -14.51
N MET A 72 3.15 -14.35 -14.58
CA MET A 72 3.15 -12.88 -14.60
C MET A 72 3.76 -12.29 -13.32
N LEU A 73 3.38 -12.82 -12.14
CA LEU A 73 3.97 -12.40 -10.87
C LEU A 73 5.48 -12.65 -10.80
N MET A 74 5.95 -13.81 -11.30
CA MET A 74 7.39 -14.10 -11.35
C MET A 74 8.13 -13.07 -12.23
N LEU A 75 7.62 -12.79 -13.43
CA LEU A 75 8.23 -11.83 -14.36
C LEU A 75 8.24 -10.42 -13.79
N TRP A 76 7.13 -9.96 -13.22
CA TRP A 76 7.02 -8.62 -12.64
C TRP A 76 7.86 -8.45 -11.38
N ARG A 77 7.95 -9.47 -10.51
CA ARG A 77 8.84 -9.44 -9.34
C ARG A 77 10.29 -9.26 -9.77
N ARG A 78 10.74 -10.01 -10.80
CA ARG A 78 12.11 -9.90 -11.32
C ARG A 78 12.37 -8.52 -11.94
N ARG A 79 11.39 -7.94 -12.64
CA ARG A 79 11.52 -6.61 -13.23
C ARG A 79 11.52 -5.50 -12.20
N GLY A 80 10.59 -5.55 -11.23
CA GLY A 80 10.50 -4.62 -10.12
C GLY A 80 11.82 -4.57 -9.36
N LYS A 81 12.38 -5.73 -8.99
CA LYS A 81 13.67 -5.79 -8.31
C LYS A 81 14.78 -5.01 -9.06
N ARG A 82 14.93 -5.24 -10.37
CA ARG A 82 15.91 -4.49 -11.17
C ARG A 82 15.64 -2.99 -11.19
N ALA A 83 14.39 -2.59 -11.39
CA ALA A 83 14.01 -1.17 -11.36
C ALA A 83 14.26 -0.49 -10.00
N PHE A 84 14.29 -1.28 -8.90
CA PHE A 84 14.73 -0.78 -7.60
C PHE A 84 16.24 -0.68 -7.48
N ASP A 85 16.97 -1.66 -8.02
CA ASP A 85 18.44 -1.75 -7.94
C ASP A 85 19.15 -0.75 -8.90
N ASP A 86 18.50 -0.37 -10.00
CA ASP A 86 19.05 0.51 -11.05
C ASP A 86 18.91 2.01 -10.73
N GLU A 87 18.30 2.40 -9.61
CA GLU A 87 18.13 3.80 -9.22
C GLU A 87 19.36 4.27 -8.41
N PRO A 88 20.09 5.31 -8.85
CA PRO A 88 21.20 5.85 -8.07
C PRO A 88 20.70 6.53 -6.78
N ASP A 89 21.44 6.35 -5.69
CA ASP A 89 21.18 7.00 -4.38
C ASP A 89 21.12 8.54 -4.46
#